data_AF-A0A420M4B7-F1
#
_entry.id   AF-A0A420M4B7-F1
#
_cell.length_a   1.000
_cell.length_b   1.000
_cell.length_c   1.000
_cell.angle_alpha   90.00
_cell.angle_beta   90.00
_cell.angle_gamma   90.00
#
_symmetry.space_group_name_H-M   'P 1'
#
loop_
_entity.id
_entity.type
_entity.pdbx_description
1 polymer ?
#
loop_
_entity_poly.entity_id
_entity_poly.type
_entity_poly.pdbx_seq_one_letter_code
_entity_poly.pdbx_strand_id
1 'polypeptide(L)'
;ELYSSKENHDPHMVHCIDMGWFVLNKYYTLSDQTPVYAAALLLDPSKRRKYIERNWQESWHAPAIAAAQQIWLDEYNAAPIPESLRVPLDVSSSSGRQHNELDELLSDIAVTGPILDDADDFETFIDAPPTRITGSPLQWWLHRD
;
A
#
# COMPACT_ATOMS: atom_id res chain seq x y z
N GLU A 1 31.59 9.03 -7.61
CA GLU A 1 32.93 8.41 -7.65
C GLU A 1 34.03 9.28 -8.25
N LEU A 2 33.72 10.45 -8.83
CA LEU A 2 34.70 11.32 -9.51
C LEU A 2 35.93 11.70 -8.64
N TYR A 3 35.72 11.95 -7.34
CA TYR A 3 36.76 12.36 -6.38
C TYR A 3 37.49 11.22 -5.67
N SER A 4 37.07 9.97 -5.89
CA SER A 4 37.78 8.77 -5.41
C SER A 4 38.78 8.25 -6.45
N SER A 5 38.69 8.74 -7.69
CA SER A 5 39.64 8.41 -8.76
C SER A 5 41.04 8.95 -8.45
N LYS A 6 42.09 8.19 -8.80
CA LYS A 6 43.51 8.54 -8.53
C LYS A 6 43.94 9.90 -9.08
N GLU A 7 43.24 10.41 -10.09
CA GLU A 7 43.57 11.64 -10.81
C GLU A 7 42.97 12.90 -10.15
N ASN A 8 41.89 12.75 -9.35
CA ASN A 8 41.19 13.87 -8.69
C ASN A 8 40.97 13.61 -7.19
N HIS A 9 41.91 12.91 -6.54
CA HIS A 9 41.79 12.52 -5.14
C HIS A 9 42.01 13.72 -4.21
N ASP A 10 40.92 14.25 -3.66
CA ASP A 10 40.93 15.25 -2.59
C ASP A 10 40.42 14.61 -1.29
N PRO A 11 41.29 14.38 -0.29
CA PRO A 11 40.91 13.71 0.95
C PRO A 11 39.92 14.53 1.78
N HIS A 12 39.94 15.86 1.71
CA HIS A 12 39.01 16.70 2.45
C HIS A 12 37.61 16.59 1.84
N MET A 13 37.50 16.64 0.52
CA MET A 13 36.21 16.52 -0.17
C MET A 13 35.62 15.11 -0.02
N VAL A 14 36.43 14.06 -0.10
CA VAL A 14 35.98 12.68 0.18
C VAL A 14 35.45 12.57 1.61
N HIS A 15 36.19 13.11 2.59
CA HIS A 15 35.74 13.11 3.99
C HIS A 15 34.42 13.86 4.18
N CYS A 16 34.23 15.02 3.54
CA CYS A 16 32.97 15.75 3.59
C CYS A 16 31.80 14.96 2.98
N ILE A 17 32.04 14.25 1.87
CA ILE A 17 31.04 13.38 1.23
C ILE A 17 30.66 12.22 2.16
N ASP A 18 31.64 11.56 2.77
CA ASP A 18 31.42 10.46 3.70
C ASP A 18 30.65 10.93 4.94
N MET A 19 30.94 12.12 5.45
CA MET A 19 30.17 12.75 6.52
C MET A 19 28.74 13.08 6.11
N GLY A 20 28.53 13.55 4.88
CA GLY A 20 27.18 13.72 4.32
C GLY A 20 26.41 12.40 4.29
N TRP A 21 27.02 11.33 3.80
CA TRP A 21 26.43 9.99 3.79
C TRP A 21 26.14 9.46 5.19
N PHE A 22 27.04 9.67 6.17
CA PHE A 22 26.82 9.26 7.55
C PHE A 22 25.59 9.93 8.16
N VAL A 23 25.44 11.24 7.95
CA VAL A 23 24.29 12.01 8.45
C VAL A 23 23.00 11.54 7.75
N LEU A 24 23.02 11.39 6.42
CA LEU A 24 21.88 10.86 5.66
C LEU A 24 21.48 9.47 6.17
N ASN A 25 22.45 8.56 6.30
CA ASN A 25 22.21 7.21 6.80
C ASN A 25 21.56 7.23 8.19
N LYS A 26 22.04 8.08 9.11
CA LYS A 26 21.43 8.25 10.44
C LYS A 26 19.95 8.60 10.36
N TYR A 27 19.56 9.57 9.52
CA TYR A 27 18.17 9.99 9.41
C TYR A 27 17.31 9.00 8.62
N TYR A 28 17.87 8.32 7.62
CA TYR A 28 17.15 7.25 6.91
C TYR A 28 16.90 6.03 7.80
N THR A 29 17.85 5.65 8.67
CA THR A 29 17.61 4.61 9.68
C THR A 29 16.48 4.97 10.64
N LEU A 30 16.28 6.26 10.94
CA LEU A 30 15.14 6.72 11.74
C LEU A 30 13.83 6.70 10.94
N SER A 31 13.85 7.02 9.64
CA SER A 31 12.65 6.92 8.81
C SER A 31 12.21 5.48 8.55
N ASP A 32 13.16 4.54 8.48
CA ASP A 32 12.88 3.10 8.36
C ASP A 32 12.13 2.56 9.58
N GLN A 33 12.22 3.22 10.73
CA GLN A 33 11.44 2.89 11.94
C GLN A 33 9.98 3.37 11.84
N THR A 34 9.65 4.20 10.85
CA THR A 34 8.30 4.75 10.65
C THR A 34 7.68 4.20 9.37
N PRO A 35 6.89 3.12 9.44
CA PRO A 35 6.28 2.52 8.25
C PRO A 35 5.24 3.40 7.55
N VAL A 36 4.92 4.55 8.15
CA VAL A 36 4.03 5.58 7.60
C VAL A 36 4.40 6.00 6.17
N TYR A 37 5.71 6.11 5.87
CA TYR A 37 6.12 6.50 4.50
C TYR A 37 5.83 5.40 3.47
N ALA A 38 6.09 4.14 3.82
CA ALA A 38 5.76 3.00 2.97
C ALA A 38 4.23 2.88 2.79
N ALA A 39 3.48 3.00 3.88
CA ALA A 39 2.02 3.00 3.85
C ALA A 39 1.45 4.11 2.94
N ALA A 40 1.99 5.33 3.02
CA ALA A 40 1.54 6.44 2.17
C ALA A 40 1.76 6.18 0.68
N LEU A 41 2.86 5.52 0.29
CA LEU A 41 3.12 5.16 -1.10
C LEU A 41 2.23 4.01 -1.58
N LEU A 42 1.96 3.04 -0.70
CA LEU A 42 1.10 1.90 -0.98
C LEU A 42 -0.37 2.33 -1.15
N LEU A 43 -0.83 3.26 -0.31
CA LEU A 43 -2.18 3.83 -0.34
C LEU A 43 -2.36 4.91 -1.42
N ASP A 44 -1.28 5.31 -2.10
CA ASP A 44 -1.37 6.21 -3.24
C ASP A 44 -1.76 5.42 -4.50
N PRO A 45 -2.98 5.63 -5.05
CA PRO A 45 -3.49 4.89 -6.21
C PRO A 45 -2.61 5.04 -7.47
N SER A 46 -1.80 6.11 -7.56
CA SER A 46 -0.87 6.35 -8.67
C SER A 46 0.47 5.61 -8.56
N LYS A 47 0.78 5.06 -7.39
CA LYS A 47 2.08 4.45 -7.09
C LYS A 47 1.94 2.98 -6.73
N ARG A 48 1.24 2.69 -5.62
CA ARG A 48 1.02 1.35 -5.07
C ARG A 48 2.32 0.52 -4.97
N ARG A 49 2.22 -0.81 -4.93
CA ARG A 49 3.38 -1.72 -4.82
C ARG A 49 4.41 -1.49 -5.93
N LYS A 50 3.96 -1.23 -7.16
CA LYS A 50 4.84 -1.03 -8.34
C LYS A 50 5.87 0.09 -8.17
N TYR A 51 5.55 1.14 -7.39
CA TYR A 51 6.51 2.20 -7.14
C TYR A 51 7.68 1.73 -6.29
N ILE A 52 7.39 0.96 -5.24
CA ILE A 52 8.42 0.41 -4.35
C ILE A 52 9.30 -0.55 -5.14
N GLU A 53 8.68 -1.47 -5.89
CA GLU A 53 9.40 -2.44 -6.72
C GLU A 53 10.36 -1.80 -7.72
N ARG A 54 9.99 -0.64 -8.29
CA ARG A 54 10.78 0.04 -9.32
C ARG A 54 11.88 0.94 -8.75
N ASN A 55 11.67 1.55 -7.58
CA ASN A 55 12.53 2.64 -7.09
C ASN A 55 13.36 2.26 -5.85
N TRP A 56 12.99 1.18 -5.15
CA TRP A 56 13.65 0.77 -3.91
C TRP A 56 14.48 -0.48 -4.12
N GLN A 57 15.43 -0.72 -3.22
CA GLN A 57 16.20 -1.97 -3.20
C GLN A 57 15.29 -3.15 -2.86
N GLU A 58 15.50 -4.29 -3.51
CA GLU A 58 14.67 -5.49 -3.36
C GLU A 58 14.60 -6.00 -1.91
N SER A 59 15.70 -5.88 -1.17
CA SER A 59 15.76 -6.23 0.26
C SER A 59 14.84 -5.39 1.14
N TRP A 60 14.38 -4.23 0.67
CA TRP A 60 13.51 -3.31 1.42
C TRP A 60 12.02 -3.50 1.11
N HIS A 61 11.68 -4.23 0.05
CA HIS A 61 10.29 -4.35 -0.40
C HIS A 61 9.43 -5.07 0.64
N ALA A 62 9.80 -6.30 1.01
CA ALA A 62 9.02 -7.11 1.93
C ALA A 62 8.89 -6.48 3.34
N PRO A 63 9.96 -5.96 3.97
CA PRO A 63 9.84 -5.30 5.27
C PRO A 63 8.91 -4.09 5.23
N ALA A 64 8.96 -3.28 4.17
CA ALA A 64 8.15 -2.08 4.04
C ALA A 64 6.65 -2.40 3.87
N ILE A 65 6.34 -3.40 3.02
CA ILE A 65 4.95 -3.85 2.81
C ILE A 65 4.39 -4.47 4.08
N ALA A 66 5.15 -5.37 4.72
CA ALA A 66 4.73 -6.02 5.95
C ALA A 66 4.46 -4.98 7.05
N ALA A 67 5.34 -3.99 7.22
CA ALA A 67 5.15 -2.98 8.25
C ALA A 67 3.94 -2.06 7.97
N ALA A 68 3.61 -1.77 6.71
CA ALA A 68 2.39 -1.06 6.35
C ALA A 68 1.14 -1.92 6.59
N GLN A 69 1.20 -3.22 6.28
CA GLN A 69 0.12 -4.16 6.56
C GLN A 69 -0.13 -4.32 8.07
N GLN A 70 0.92 -4.31 8.90
CA GLN A 70 0.75 -4.32 10.36
C GLN A 70 -0.04 -3.09 10.84
N ILE A 71 0.24 -1.88 10.33
CA ILE A 71 -0.56 -0.69 10.66
C ILE A 71 -2.04 -0.90 10.28
N TRP A 72 -2.30 -1.43 9.08
CA TRP A 72 -3.66 -1.74 8.62
C TRP A 72 -4.37 -2.69 9.58
N LEU A 73 -3.73 -3.80 9.94
CA LEU A 73 -4.30 -4.82 10.83
C LEU A 73 -4.55 -4.30 12.25
N ASP A 74 -3.59 -3.55 12.81
CA ASP A 74 -3.64 -3.07 14.19
C ASP A 74 -4.64 -1.92 14.39
N GLU A 75 -4.71 -0.99 13.43
CA GLU A 75 -5.46 0.26 13.61
C GLU A 75 -6.77 0.33 12.81
N TYR A 76 -6.89 -0.36 11.67
CA TYR A 76 -7.97 -0.10 10.70
C TYR A 76 -8.85 -1.31 10.36
N ASN A 77 -8.28 -2.51 10.29
CA ASN A 77 -9.02 -3.71 9.85
C ASN A 77 -10.21 -4.05 10.78
N ALA A 78 -10.04 -3.88 12.10
CA ALA A 78 -11.08 -4.11 13.09
C ALA A 78 -11.80 -2.82 13.53
N ALA A 79 -11.46 -1.66 12.96
CA ALA A 79 -12.03 -0.39 13.38
C ALA A 79 -13.51 -0.31 12.95
N PRO A 80 -14.43 0.11 13.83
CA PRO A 80 -15.81 0.34 13.43
C PRO A 80 -15.86 1.42 12.36
N ILE A 81 -16.31 1.06 11.16
CA ILE A 81 -16.49 2.00 10.05
C ILE A 81 -17.39 3.16 10.55
N PRO A 82 -16.91 4.42 10.52
CA PRO A 82 -17.69 5.58 10.89
C PRO A 82 -19.01 5.60 10.11
N GLU A 83 -20.13 5.93 10.77
CA GLU A 83 -21.46 5.92 10.14
C GLU A 83 -21.54 6.78 8.85
N SER A 84 -20.68 7.78 8.71
CA SER A 84 -20.58 8.63 7.51
C SER A 84 -20.05 7.91 6.25
N LEU A 85 -19.32 6.81 6.42
CA LEU A 85 -18.72 5.99 5.35
C LEU A 85 -19.49 4.70 5.09
N ARG A 86 -20.52 4.38 5.88
CA ARG A 86 -21.39 3.24 5.61
C ARG A 86 -22.18 3.51 4.33
N VAL A 87 -21.79 2.82 3.25
CA VAL A 87 -22.73 2.54 2.16
C VAL A 87 -23.87 1.72 2.79
N PRO A 88 -25.16 1.98 2.47
CA PRO A 88 -26.22 1.06 2.85
C PRO A 88 -25.91 -0.29 2.22
N LEU A 89 -25.27 -1.16 2.99
CA LEU A 89 -25.20 -2.57 2.70
C LEU A 89 -26.66 -3.01 2.82
N ASP A 90 -27.30 -3.35 1.71
CA ASP A 90 -28.60 -4.02 1.71
C ASP A 90 -28.38 -5.43 2.27
N VAL A 91 -28.07 -5.50 3.56
CA VAL A 91 -28.02 -6.73 4.33
C VAL A 91 -29.46 -7.04 4.64
N SER A 92 -30.12 -7.65 3.67
CA SER A 92 -31.25 -8.51 3.96
C SER A 92 -30.72 -9.66 4.83
N SER A 93 -30.74 -9.43 6.14
CA SER A 93 -30.50 -10.42 7.19
C SER A 93 -31.12 -11.77 6.82
N SER A 94 -30.28 -12.75 6.51
CA SER A 94 -30.73 -14.12 6.26
C SER A 94 -31.06 -14.80 7.58
N SER A 95 -32.28 -14.56 8.07
CA SER A 95 -32.98 -15.57 8.87
C SER A 95 -33.97 -16.30 7.96
N GLY A 96 -33.60 -17.52 7.55
CA GLY A 96 -34.55 -18.55 7.12
C GLY A 96 -35.28 -18.35 5.80
N ARG A 97 -34.62 -17.92 4.72
CA ARG A 97 -35.23 -18.01 3.37
C ARG A 97 -34.95 -19.37 2.76
N GLN A 98 -36.01 -20.10 2.42
CA GLN A 98 -35.92 -21.29 1.57
C GLN A 98 -35.40 -20.86 0.20
N HIS A 99 -34.36 -21.53 -0.27
CA HIS A 99 -33.72 -21.33 -1.56
C HIS A 99 -34.75 -21.64 -2.66
N ASN A 100 -34.96 -20.71 -3.59
CA ASN A 100 -35.95 -20.86 -4.67
C ASN A 100 -35.24 -21.14 -6.02
N GLU A 101 -35.99 -21.55 -7.05
CA GLU A 101 -35.48 -21.82 -8.42
C GLU A 101 -34.70 -20.63 -9.02
N LEU A 102 -34.98 -19.40 -8.54
CA LEU A 102 -34.29 -18.18 -8.95
C LEU A 102 -32.85 -18.11 -8.40
N ASP A 103 -32.60 -18.64 -7.20
CA ASP A 103 -31.25 -18.71 -6.61
C ASP A 103 -30.40 -19.77 -7.30
N GLU A 104 -31.00 -20.89 -7.72
CA GLU A 104 -30.35 -21.93 -8.52
C GLU A 104 -29.93 -21.38 -9.89
N LEU A 105 -30.82 -20.62 -10.54
CA LEU A 105 -30.53 -19.97 -11.82
C LEU A 105 -29.46 -18.88 -11.70
N LEU A 106 -29.40 -18.15 -10.58
CA LEU A 106 -28.32 -17.19 -10.29
C LEU A 106 -26.98 -17.88 -10.01
N SER A 107 -27.00 -19.06 -9.39
CA SER A 107 -25.80 -19.87 -9.17
C SER A 107 -25.24 -20.47 -10.46
N ASP A 108 -26.11 -20.85 -11.40
CA ASP A 108 -25.73 -21.36 -12.73
C ASP A 108 -25.18 -20.24 -13.65
N ILE A 109 -25.59 -18.99 -13.43
CA ILE A 109 -25.08 -17.82 -14.17
C ILE A 109 -23.75 -17.32 -13.58
N ALA A 110 -23.47 -17.59 -12.30
CA ALA A 110 -22.25 -17.18 -11.63
C ALA A 110 -21.04 -18.01 -12.13
N VAL A 111 -20.48 -17.62 -13.28
CA VAL A 111 -19.14 -18.04 -13.73
C VAL A 111 -18.10 -17.25 -12.95
N THR A 112 -18.07 -17.45 -11.63
CA THR A 112 -17.06 -16.87 -10.77
C THR A 112 -16.10 -17.99 -10.41
N GLY A 113 -14.90 -17.97 -11.01
CA GLY A 113 -13.76 -18.68 -10.45
C GLY A 113 -13.62 -18.36 -8.96
N PRO A 114 -12.98 -19.22 -8.16
CA PRO A 114 -13.07 -19.19 -6.71
C PRO A 114 -12.81 -17.77 -6.21
N ILE A 115 -13.84 -17.19 -5.59
CA ILE A 115 -13.68 -16.00 -4.76
C ILE A 115 -12.74 -16.44 -3.66
N LEU A 116 -11.46 -16.08 -3.79
CA LEU A 116 -10.51 -16.15 -2.70
C LEU A 116 -10.95 -15.08 -1.71
N ASP A 117 -11.89 -15.47 -0.84
CA ASP A 117 -12.41 -14.72 0.31
C ASP A 117 -11.35 -14.52 1.42
N ASP A 118 -10.06 -14.61 1.06
CA ASP A 118 -8.89 -14.61 1.95
C ASP A 118 -7.86 -13.53 1.55
N ALA A 119 -8.09 -12.81 0.45
CA ALA A 119 -7.25 -11.67 0.08
C ALA A 119 -7.70 -10.43 0.88
N ASP A 120 -6.88 -10.02 1.85
CA ASP A 120 -7.03 -8.78 2.61
C ASP A 120 -7.30 -7.59 1.65
N ASP A 121 -8.29 -6.74 1.97
CA ASP A 121 -8.67 -5.56 1.17
C ASP A 121 -7.45 -4.68 0.86
N PHE A 122 -6.52 -4.62 1.82
CA PHE A 122 -5.24 -3.94 1.66
C PHE A 122 -4.37 -4.56 0.56
N GLU A 123 -4.16 -5.88 0.58
CA GLU A 123 -3.36 -6.61 -0.41
C GLU A 123 -3.95 -6.45 -1.81
N THR A 124 -5.27 -6.59 -1.91
CA THR A 124 -6.00 -6.40 -3.18
C THR A 124 -5.80 -4.99 -3.75
N PHE A 125 -5.82 -3.97 -2.89
CA PHE A 125 -5.62 -2.58 -3.32
C PHE A 125 -4.18 -2.29 -3.77
N ILE A 126 -3.17 -2.76 -3.05
CA ILE A 126 -1.76 -2.43 -3.35
C ILE A 126 -1.23 -3.17 -4.58
N ASP A 127 -1.83 -4.31 -4.93
CA ASP A 127 -1.47 -5.10 -6.12
C ASP A 127 -2.17 -4.62 -7.38
N ALA A 128 -3.23 -3.83 -7.23
CA ALA A 128 -3.96 -3.27 -8.36
C ALA A 128 -3.06 -2.34 -9.21
N PRO A 129 -3.23 -2.33 -10.54
CA PRO A 129 -2.39 -1.52 -11.43
C PRO A 129 -2.51 -0.02 -11.12
N PRO A 130 -1.40 0.73 -11.03
CA PRO A 130 -1.45 2.15 -10.70
C PRO A 130 -2.36 2.94 -11.64
N THR A 131 -3.24 3.77 -11.07
CA THR A 131 -4.22 4.56 -11.81
C THR A 131 -3.76 6.01 -11.95
N ARG A 132 -4.09 6.64 -13.09
CA ARG A 132 -3.83 8.07 -13.26
C ARG A 132 -4.87 8.85 -12.49
N ILE A 133 -4.45 9.48 -11.39
CA ILE A 133 -5.30 10.39 -10.62
C ILE A 133 -5.19 11.82 -11.12
N THR A 134 -6.26 12.58 -10.99
CA THR A 134 -6.26 14.03 -11.18
C THR A 134 -6.20 14.68 -9.79
N GLY A 135 -5.18 15.50 -9.55
CA GLY A 135 -4.96 16.12 -8.23
C GLY A 135 -4.11 15.26 -7.28
N SER A 136 -4.25 15.52 -5.98
CA SER A 136 -3.49 14.80 -4.94
C SER A 136 -4.17 13.49 -4.53
N PRO A 137 -3.42 12.49 -4.01
CA PRO A 137 -4.01 11.24 -3.51
C PRO A 137 -5.11 11.46 -2.46
N LEU A 138 -4.97 12.49 -1.62
CA LEU A 138 -6.00 12.86 -0.64
C LEU A 138 -7.29 13.34 -1.32
N GLN A 139 -7.20 14.12 -2.39
CA GLN A 139 -8.38 14.57 -3.14
C GLN A 139 -9.09 13.40 -3.83
N TRP A 140 -8.33 12.39 -4.24
CA TRP A 140 -8.86 11.15 -4.81
C TRP A 140 -9.63 10.35 -3.75
N TRP A 141 -9.07 10.15 -2.55
CA TRP A 141 -9.74 9.43 -1.47
C TRP A 141 -10.96 10.16 -0.90
N LEU A 142 -10.97 11.50 -0.95
CA LEU A 142 -12.11 12.31 -0.50
C LEU A 142 -13.17 12.53 -1.58
N HIS A 143 -12.88 12.18 -2.84
CA HIS A 143 -13.91 12.17 -3.88
C HIS A 143 -14.88 11.02 -3.57
N ARG A 144 -16.11 11.38 -3.21
CA ARG A 144 -17.24 10.47 -3.30
C ARG A 144 -17.76 10.60 -4.73
N ASP A 145 -17.67 9.53 -5.50
CA ASP A 145 -18.47 9.38 -6.72
C ASP A 145 -19.97 9.38 -6.38
#